data_AF-A0A354P435-F1
#
_entry.id   AF-A0A354P435-F1
#
_cell.length_a   1.000
_cell.length_b   1.000
_cell.length_c   1.000
_cell.angle_alpha   90.00
_cell.angle_beta   90.00
_cell.angle_gamma   90.00
#
_symmetry.space_group_name_H-M   'P 1'
#
loop_
_entity.id
_entity.type
_entity.pdbx_description
1 polymer ?
#
loop_
_entity_poly.entity_id
_entity_poly.type
_entity_poly.pdbx_seq_one_letter_code
_entity_poly.pdbx_strand_id
1 'polypeptide(L)'
;MEKADLSQKRPVRLHYTNSKGKQVCIGITHHARKRFIQRWGCIYPDTELDPATVDSKIAEFFAQTIRQKTYDRKHKTRLKRHGKDTLYFKHSHLTFIVQDAALLTVEISNRSKRYLNKQQHSPVQLAAYAPPQRCCNTSKACSGEPTQSQHSRKAIIEVEPKVQLIPPAFHLTGIVLLDDGTKRNVDIGKHEATTSDGDPALLIAKPEFADFVRERARGKCPEGYLDGVFISLGRKQHKTLFWRIEQRAR
;
A
#
# COMPACT_ATOMS: atom_id res chain seq x y z
N MET A 1 -15.43 -3.07 -42.79
CA MET A 1 -15.09 -3.30 -41.37
C MET A 1 -15.22 -1.98 -40.63
N GLU A 2 -16.38 -1.75 -40.02
CA GLU A 2 -16.60 -0.59 -39.14
C GLU A 2 -15.70 -0.72 -37.91
N LYS A 3 -14.79 0.24 -37.74
CA LYS A 3 -14.09 0.42 -36.47
C LYS A 3 -15.12 0.96 -35.49
N ALA A 4 -15.62 0.10 -34.60
CA ALA A 4 -16.43 0.54 -33.48
C ALA A 4 -15.61 1.57 -32.69
N ASP A 5 -16.06 2.82 -32.75
CA ASP A 5 -15.51 3.92 -31.98
C ASP A 5 -15.59 3.48 -30.51
N LEU A 6 -14.42 3.31 -29.87
CA LEU A 6 -14.26 3.01 -28.45
C LEU A 6 -14.69 4.27 -27.68
N SER A 7 -16.00 4.48 -27.76
CA SER A 7 -16.79 5.54 -27.20
C SER A 7 -16.32 5.75 -25.78
N GLN A 8 -15.88 6.98 -25.54
CA GLN A 8 -15.45 7.52 -24.26
C GLN A 8 -16.50 7.20 -23.19
N LYS A 9 -16.36 6.03 -22.56
CA LYS A 9 -17.30 5.55 -21.55
C LYS A 9 -17.26 6.56 -20.43
N ARG A 10 -18.34 7.33 -20.28
CA ARG A 10 -18.40 8.43 -19.32
C ARG A 10 -17.97 7.89 -17.94
N PRO A 11 -17.07 8.58 -17.22
CA PRO A 11 -16.62 8.10 -15.93
C PRO A 11 -17.82 7.95 -15.01
N VAL A 12 -17.96 6.79 -14.39
CA VAL A 12 -19.03 6.51 -13.43
C VAL A 12 -18.89 7.48 -12.27
N ARG A 13 -19.91 8.30 -12.03
CA ARG A 13 -19.95 9.26 -10.92
C ARG A 13 -20.85 8.74 -9.82
N LEU A 14 -20.34 8.69 -8.60
CA LEU A 14 -21.16 8.42 -7.43
C LEU A 14 -21.86 9.73 -7.02
N HIS A 15 -22.99 9.64 -6.35
CA HIS A 15 -23.68 10.82 -5.83
C HIS A 15 -24.30 10.52 -4.46
N TYR A 16 -24.42 11.55 -3.63
CA TYR A 16 -25.21 11.49 -2.41
C TYR A 16 -25.97 12.80 -2.20
N THR A 17 -27.08 12.73 -1.45
CA THR A 17 -27.85 13.90 -1.05
C THR A 17 -27.33 14.43 0.28
N ASN A 18 -26.90 15.69 0.33
CA ASN A 18 -26.45 16.32 1.56
C ASN A 18 -27.63 16.67 2.49
N SER A 19 -27.33 17.21 3.69
CA SER A 19 -28.37 17.61 4.65
C SER A 19 -29.26 18.76 4.16
N LYS A 20 -28.84 19.48 3.11
CA LYS A 20 -29.59 20.56 2.46
C LYS A 20 -30.41 20.06 1.25
N GLY A 21 -30.49 18.75 1.03
CA GLY A 21 -31.20 18.18 -0.12
C GLY A 21 -30.47 18.30 -1.46
N LYS A 22 -29.25 18.85 -1.51
CA LYS A 22 -28.48 18.98 -2.75
C LYS A 22 -27.73 17.70 -3.06
N GLN A 23 -27.77 17.28 -4.33
CA GLN A 23 -26.92 16.19 -4.82
C GLN A 23 -25.45 16.65 -4.91
N VAL A 24 -24.55 15.83 -4.41
CA VAL A 24 -23.11 16.03 -4.45
C VAL A 24 -22.50 14.87 -5.23
N CYS A 25 -21.85 15.18 -6.35
CA CYS A 25 -21.07 14.20 -7.12
C CYS A 25 -19.79 13.84 -6.37
N ILE A 26 -19.45 12.56 -6.33
CA ILE A 26 -18.23 12.06 -5.71
C ILE A 26 -17.34 11.41 -6.78
N GLY A 27 -16.07 11.81 -6.82
CA GLY A 27 -15.04 11.18 -7.65
C GLY A 27 -14.47 9.92 -7.00
N ILE A 28 -14.26 8.85 -7.79
CA ILE A 28 -13.59 7.63 -7.32
C ILE A 28 -12.08 7.78 -7.46
N THR A 29 -11.35 7.75 -6.35
CA THR A 29 -9.88 7.83 -6.36
C THR A 29 -9.26 6.50 -6.79
N HIS A 30 -8.04 6.55 -7.35
CA HIS A 30 -7.28 5.33 -7.66
C HIS A 30 -7.05 4.46 -6.41
N HIS A 31 -6.79 5.09 -5.25
CA HIS A 31 -6.62 4.37 -3.99
C HIS A 31 -7.87 3.59 -3.59
N ALA A 32 -9.06 4.20 -3.71
CA ALA A 32 -10.32 3.54 -3.40
C ALA A 32 -10.56 2.31 -4.28
N ARG A 33 -10.26 2.38 -5.59
CA ARG A 33 -10.36 1.23 -6.51
C ARG A 33 -9.49 0.07 -6.05
N LYS A 34 -8.20 0.34 -5.80
CA LYS A 34 -7.25 -0.68 -5.33
C LYS A 34 -7.71 -1.32 -4.02
N ARG A 35 -8.21 -0.52 -3.08
CA ARG A 35 -8.73 -1.04 -1.80
C ARG A 35 -9.99 -1.85 -1.99
N PHE A 36 -10.91 -1.42 -2.85
CA PHE A 36 -12.12 -2.16 -3.14
C PHE A 36 -11.81 -3.56 -3.67
N ILE A 37 -10.95 -3.69 -4.70
CA ILE A 37 -10.52 -4.98 -5.25
C ILE A 37 -9.92 -5.88 -4.16
N GLN A 38 -8.99 -5.33 -3.36
CA GLN A 38 -8.37 -6.08 -2.25
C GLN A 38 -9.40 -6.59 -1.24
N ARG A 39 -10.40 -5.77 -0.88
CA ARG A 39 -11.41 -6.16 0.10
C ARG A 39 -12.47 -7.08 -0.49
N TRP A 40 -12.73 -6.96 -1.79
CA TRP A 40 -13.67 -7.80 -2.51
C TRP A 40 -13.26 -9.27 -2.39
N GLY A 41 -12.03 -9.62 -2.79
CA GLY A 41 -11.56 -11.01 -2.70
C GLY A 41 -11.54 -11.57 -1.28
N CYS A 42 -11.40 -10.72 -0.25
CA CYS A 42 -11.50 -11.17 1.14
C CYS A 42 -12.94 -11.42 1.62
N ILE A 43 -13.92 -10.71 1.06
CA ILE A 43 -15.33 -10.85 1.44
C ILE A 43 -16.00 -11.93 0.60
N TYR A 44 -15.71 -11.96 -0.70
CA TYR A 44 -16.29 -12.83 -1.73
C TYR A 44 -15.18 -13.62 -2.41
N PRO A 45 -14.61 -14.65 -1.75
CA PRO A 45 -13.48 -15.40 -2.28
C PRO A 45 -13.82 -16.16 -3.56
N ASP A 46 -15.08 -16.55 -3.75
CA ASP A 46 -15.55 -17.35 -4.89
C ASP A 46 -16.01 -16.47 -6.07
N THR A 47 -15.82 -15.16 -6.01
CA THR A 47 -16.28 -14.22 -7.02
C THR A 47 -15.13 -13.31 -7.46
N GLU A 48 -14.58 -13.61 -8.63
CA GLU A 48 -13.59 -12.74 -9.25
C GLU A 48 -14.21 -11.42 -9.68
N LEU A 49 -13.46 -10.33 -9.47
CA LEU A 49 -13.87 -8.98 -9.84
C LEU A 49 -13.03 -8.51 -11.02
N ASP A 50 -13.67 -8.36 -12.18
CA ASP A 50 -13.02 -7.79 -13.36
C ASP A 50 -12.62 -6.32 -13.10
N PRO A 51 -11.31 -5.97 -13.22
CA PRO A 51 -10.82 -4.60 -13.08
C PRO A 51 -11.57 -3.56 -13.91
N ALA A 52 -12.06 -3.92 -15.11
CA ALA A 52 -12.78 -3.01 -15.99
C ALA A 52 -14.18 -2.63 -15.45
N THR A 53 -14.73 -3.43 -14.52
CA THR A 53 -16.07 -3.24 -13.95
C THR A 53 -16.06 -2.65 -12.54
N VAL A 54 -14.87 -2.40 -11.97
CA VAL A 54 -14.70 -1.97 -10.57
C VAL A 54 -15.50 -0.70 -10.26
N ASP A 55 -15.44 0.32 -11.12
CA ASP A 55 -16.15 1.58 -10.88
C ASP A 55 -17.67 1.40 -10.90
N SER A 56 -18.18 0.55 -11.81
CA SER A 56 -19.60 0.19 -11.86
C SER A 56 -20.03 -0.56 -10.60
N LYS A 57 -19.22 -1.50 -10.12
CA LYS A 57 -19.51 -2.26 -8.90
C LYS A 57 -19.43 -1.40 -7.64
N ILE A 58 -18.48 -0.48 -7.56
CA ILE A 58 -18.43 0.52 -6.49
C ILE A 58 -19.72 1.35 -6.51
N ALA A 59 -20.17 1.80 -7.69
CA ALA A 59 -21.39 2.60 -7.81
C ALA A 59 -22.66 1.83 -7.41
N GLU A 60 -22.79 0.59 -7.84
CA GLU A 60 -23.89 -0.31 -7.48
C GLU A 60 -23.98 -0.48 -5.96
N PHE A 61 -22.86 -0.77 -5.29
CA PHE A 61 -22.84 -0.93 -3.84
C PHE A 61 -23.03 0.40 -3.11
N PHE A 62 -22.46 1.49 -3.62
CA PHE A 62 -22.57 2.80 -3.00
C PHE A 62 -24.01 3.33 -3.03
N ALA A 63 -24.75 3.08 -4.11
CA ALA A 63 -26.15 3.48 -4.24
C ALA A 63 -27.05 2.88 -3.13
N GLN A 64 -26.65 1.75 -2.56
CA GLN A 64 -27.38 1.06 -1.50
C GLN A 64 -26.88 1.43 -0.09
N THR A 65 -26.00 2.42 0.03
CA THR A 65 -25.41 2.80 1.31
C THR A 65 -26.31 3.70 2.14
N ILE A 66 -26.17 3.56 3.46
CA ILE A 66 -26.78 4.45 4.44
C ILE A 66 -25.68 5.31 5.05
N ARG A 67 -25.86 6.64 4.97
CA ARG A 67 -24.97 7.61 5.63
C ARG A 67 -25.05 7.43 7.14
N GLN A 68 -23.90 7.17 7.76
CA GLN A 68 -23.79 7.03 9.21
C GLN A 68 -23.87 8.41 9.87
N LYS A 69 -24.92 8.65 10.66
CA LYS A 69 -25.13 9.91 11.42
C LYS A 69 -24.61 9.84 12.85
N THR A 70 -24.51 8.64 13.43
CA THR A 70 -24.19 8.45 14.84
C THR A 70 -22.68 8.45 15.08
N TYR A 71 -22.24 9.25 16.06
CA TYR A 71 -20.83 9.47 16.39
C TYR A 71 -20.44 8.75 17.68
N ASP A 72 -20.25 7.43 17.61
CA ASP A 72 -19.64 6.68 18.71
C ASP A 72 -18.22 7.17 19.02
N ARG A 73 -17.69 6.83 20.19
CA ARG A 73 -16.26 7.06 20.56
C ARG A 73 -15.28 6.62 19.46
N LYS A 74 -15.60 5.53 18.76
CA LYS A 74 -14.85 5.03 17.60
C LYS A 74 -14.93 5.96 16.40
N HIS A 75 -16.09 6.57 16.14
CA HIS A 75 -16.27 7.55 15.07
C HIS A 75 -15.45 8.83 15.36
N LYS A 76 -15.48 9.33 16.59
CA LYS A 76 -14.61 10.45 17.02
C LYS A 76 -13.13 10.15 16.77
N THR A 77 -12.70 8.92 17.02
CA THR A 77 -11.32 8.49 16.72
C THR A 77 -11.02 8.48 15.22
N ARG A 78 -11.99 8.09 14.38
CA ARG A 78 -11.84 8.08 12.91
C ARG A 78 -11.84 9.50 12.33
N LEU A 79 -12.70 10.40 12.81
CA LEU A 79 -12.67 11.83 12.50
C LEU A 79 -11.30 12.45 12.79
N LYS A 80 -10.64 12.06 13.88
CA LYS A 80 -9.26 12.50 14.17
C LYS A 80 -8.24 12.04 13.13
N ARG A 81 -8.46 10.92 12.42
CA ARG A 81 -7.53 10.38 11.42
C ARG A 81 -7.75 10.96 10.03
N HIS A 82 -9.01 11.07 9.61
CA HIS A 82 -9.36 11.46 8.24
C HIS A 82 -9.67 12.96 8.12
N GLY A 83 -10.06 13.63 9.21
CA GLY A 83 -10.46 15.03 9.20
C GLY A 83 -11.91 15.22 9.64
N LYS A 84 -12.31 16.49 9.85
CA LYS A 84 -13.67 16.84 10.30
C LYS A 84 -14.73 16.63 9.21
N ASP A 85 -14.34 16.76 7.95
CA ASP A 85 -15.24 16.71 6.79
C ASP A 85 -15.43 15.31 6.20
N THR A 86 -14.99 14.28 6.93
CA THR A 86 -15.11 12.90 6.49
C THR A 86 -16.52 12.37 6.74
N LEU A 87 -17.15 11.85 5.68
CA LEU A 87 -18.44 11.18 5.69
C LEU A 87 -18.27 9.67 5.55
N TYR A 88 -19.09 8.92 6.28
CA TYR A 88 -19.07 7.47 6.26
C TYR A 88 -20.41 6.93 5.74
N PHE A 89 -20.32 6.09 4.71
CA PHE A 89 -21.45 5.44 4.07
C PHE A 89 -21.30 3.94 4.23
N LYS A 90 -22.31 3.25 4.76
CA LYS A 90 -22.22 1.83 5.08
C LYS A 90 -23.25 1.05 4.27
N HIS A 91 -22.81 -0.05 3.67
CA HIS A 91 -23.68 -1.05 3.06
C HIS A 91 -23.09 -2.44 3.30
N SER A 92 -23.91 -3.38 3.79
CA SER A 92 -23.49 -4.76 4.06
C SER A 92 -22.15 -4.81 4.87
N HIS A 93 -21.14 -5.48 4.32
CA HIS A 93 -19.81 -5.64 4.92
C HIS A 93 -18.82 -4.52 4.59
N LEU A 94 -19.23 -3.46 3.90
CA LEU A 94 -18.35 -2.38 3.45
C LEU A 94 -18.71 -1.04 4.10
N THR A 95 -17.69 -0.22 4.33
CA THR A 95 -17.79 1.19 4.68
C THR A 95 -17.02 2.00 3.66
N PHE A 96 -17.70 2.91 2.97
CA PHE A 96 -17.14 3.87 2.03
C PHE A 96 -16.84 5.16 2.78
N ILE A 97 -15.60 5.63 2.65
CA ILE A 97 -15.10 6.84 3.33
C ILE A 97 -14.96 7.94 2.30
N VAL A 98 -15.77 8.98 2.43
CA VAL A 98 -15.85 10.11 1.49
C VAL A 98 -15.34 11.37 2.19
N GLN A 99 -14.52 12.15 1.50
CA GLN A 99 -14.00 13.43 1.97
C GLN A 99 -13.84 14.36 0.77
N ASP A 100 -14.23 15.62 0.91
CA ASP A 100 -14.07 16.65 -0.13
C ASP A 100 -14.59 16.22 -1.51
N ALA A 101 -15.79 15.62 -1.53
CA ALA A 101 -16.40 15.08 -2.75
C ALA A 101 -15.54 14.02 -3.48
N ALA A 102 -14.67 13.30 -2.75
CA ALA A 102 -13.90 12.18 -3.26
C ALA A 102 -14.07 10.93 -2.38
N LEU A 103 -14.19 9.77 -3.01
CA LEU A 103 -14.15 8.48 -2.32
C LEU A 103 -12.69 8.18 -2.00
N LEU A 104 -12.31 8.39 -0.74
CA LEU A 104 -10.94 8.25 -0.27
C LEU A 104 -10.52 6.78 -0.19
N THR A 105 -11.36 5.94 0.42
CA THR A 105 -11.08 4.51 0.59
C THR A 105 -12.33 3.69 0.88
N VAL A 106 -12.18 2.37 0.87
CA VAL A 106 -13.20 1.39 1.24
C VAL A 106 -12.66 0.46 2.32
N GLU A 107 -13.39 0.37 3.43
CA GLU A 107 -13.07 -0.47 4.59
C GLU A 107 -14.04 -1.64 4.74
N ILE A 108 -13.58 -2.75 5.33
CA ILE A 108 -14.43 -3.83 5.80
C ILE A 108 -15.08 -3.43 7.13
N SER A 109 -16.41 -3.42 7.15
CA SER A 109 -17.25 -3.15 8.32
C SER A 109 -17.30 -4.33 9.29
N ASN A 110 -17.25 -5.56 8.77
CA ASN A 110 -17.36 -6.79 9.56
C ASN A 110 -16.25 -6.86 10.63
N ARG A 111 -16.62 -7.15 11.88
CA ARG A 111 -15.70 -7.18 13.03
C ARG A 111 -14.64 -8.26 12.87
N SER A 112 -15.01 -9.45 12.42
CA SER A 112 -14.08 -10.59 12.30
C SER A 112 -12.99 -10.35 11.25
N LYS A 113 -13.31 -9.62 10.18
CA LYS A 113 -12.42 -9.35 9.05
C LYS A 113 -11.80 -7.94 9.07
N ARG A 114 -12.01 -7.16 10.13
CA ARG A 114 -11.55 -5.74 10.18
C ARG A 114 -10.03 -5.59 10.27
N TYR A 115 -9.32 -6.60 10.79
CA TYR A 115 -7.86 -6.58 10.87
C TYR A 115 -7.23 -6.40 9.47
N LEU A 116 -7.90 -6.92 8.44
CA LEU A 116 -7.49 -6.79 7.05
C LEU A 116 -7.36 -5.33 6.63
N ASN A 117 -8.18 -4.40 7.15
CA ASN A 117 -8.11 -2.97 6.83
C ASN A 117 -6.73 -2.36 7.11
N LYS A 118 -5.98 -2.90 8.08
CA LYS A 118 -4.64 -2.45 8.44
C LYS A 118 -3.55 -3.04 7.56
N GLN A 119 -3.81 -4.18 6.92
CA GLN A 119 -2.83 -4.82 6.06
C GLN A 119 -2.73 -4.04 4.74
N GLN A 120 -1.57 -3.43 4.52
CA GLN A 120 -1.11 -2.98 3.21
C GLN A 120 -0.46 -4.19 2.53
N HIS A 121 -1.23 -5.22 2.18
CA HIS A 121 -0.63 -6.32 1.42
C HIS A 121 -0.17 -5.78 0.06
N SER A 122 1.11 -6.02 -0.25
CA SER A 122 1.59 -5.98 -1.61
C SER A 122 0.79 -7.02 -2.42
N PRO A 123 0.48 -6.77 -3.71
CA PRO A 123 -0.24 -7.72 -4.56
C PRO A 123 0.35 -9.14 -4.53
N VAL A 124 1.65 -9.24 -4.30
CA VAL A 124 2.42 -10.49 -4.20
C VAL A 124 1.95 -11.40 -3.05
N GLN A 125 1.50 -10.84 -1.92
CA GLN A 125 1.07 -11.66 -0.77
C GLN A 125 -0.33 -12.25 -0.91
N LEU A 126 -1.19 -11.70 -1.77
CA LEU A 126 -2.53 -12.25 -2.00
C LEU A 126 -2.50 -13.53 -2.86
N ALA A 127 -1.49 -13.67 -3.73
CA ALA A 127 -1.28 -14.91 -4.49
C ALA A 127 -0.88 -16.10 -3.61
N ALA A 128 -0.24 -15.87 -2.46
CA ALA A 128 0.18 -16.91 -1.53
C ALA A 128 -0.96 -17.49 -0.65
N TYR A 129 -2.13 -16.83 -0.63
CA TYR A 129 -3.31 -17.29 0.11
C TYR A 129 -4.39 -17.91 -0.78
N ALA A 130 -4.18 -17.95 -2.11
CA ALA A 130 -5.01 -18.76 -2.97
C ALA A 130 -4.71 -20.24 -2.68
N PRO A 131 -5.70 -21.09 -2.35
CA PRO A 131 -5.47 -22.53 -2.23
C PRO A 131 -4.86 -23.03 -3.54
N PRO A 132 -3.88 -23.96 -3.50
CA PRO A 132 -3.15 -24.39 -4.68
C PRO A 132 -4.14 -24.91 -5.72
N GLN A 133 -4.33 -24.14 -6.79
CA GLN A 133 -5.08 -24.63 -7.93
C GLN A 133 -4.25 -25.74 -8.57
N ARG A 134 -4.82 -26.94 -8.60
CA ARG A 134 -4.28 -28.08 -9.34
C ARG A 134 -4.10 -27.65 -10.80
N CYS A 135 -2.84 -27.47 -11.20
CA CYS A 135 -2.47 -27.32 -12.59
C CYS A 135 -2.78 -28.64 -13.31
N CYS A 136 -3.76 -28.65 -14.20
CA CYS A 136 -3.83 -29.61 -15.28
C CYS A 136 -3.09 -29.03 -16.49
N ASN A 137 -2.02 -29.73 -16.87
CA ASN A 137 -1.24 -29.49 -18.08
C ASN A 137 -2.09 -29.83 -19.31
N THR A 138 -1.92 -29.09 -20.40
CA THR A 138 -1.58 -29.64 -21.72
C THR A 138 -1.27 -28.53 -22.74
N SER A 139 0.02 -28.40 -23.02
CA SER A 139 0.68 -28.12 -24.30
C SER A 139 -0.17 -27.67 -25.52
N LYS A 140 0.21 -26.52 -26.12
CA LYS A 140 0.54 -26.47 -27.56
C LYS A 140 1.29 -25.20 -28.02
N ALA A 141 2.50 -25.47 -28.52
CA ALA A 141 3.27 -24.87 -29.61
C ALA A 141 3.33 -23.33 -29.84
N CYS A 142 4.59 -22.87 -29.85
CA CYS A 142 5.09 -21.59 -30.35
C CYS A 142 5.02 -21.47 -31.88
N SER A 143 4.87 -20.24 -32.39
CA SER A 143 5.83 -19.60 -33.32
C SER A 143 5.20 -18.34 -33.95
N GLY A 144 5.83 -17.17 -33.77
CA GLY A 144 5.49 -15.94 -34.48
C GLY A 144 6.54 -14.86 -34.22
N GLU A 145 7.29 -14.52 -35.25
CA GLU A 145 8.46 -13.62 -35.28
C GLU A 145 8.17 -12.16 -34.90
N PRO A 146 9.18 -11.38 -34.45
CA PRO A 146 9.02 -9.95 -34.19
C PRO A 146 9.34 -9.12 -35.45
N THR A 147 8.35 -8.39 -35.96
CA THR A 147 8.57 -7.34 -36.97
C THR A 147 9.00 -6.04 -36.27
N GLN A 148 10.24 -5.61 -36.54
CA GLN A 148 10.73 -4.27 -36.24
C GLN A 148 9.91 -3.22 -37.01
N SER A 149 9.39 -2.21 -36.31
CA SER A 149 9.04 -0.95 -36.97
C SER A 149 9.59 0.23 -36.16
N GLN A 150 10.50 0.95 -36.83
CA GLN A 150 11.04 2.21 -36.41
C GLN A 150 10.01 3.30 -36.72
N HIS A 151 9.51 3.99 -35.69
CA HIS A 151 8.95 5.32 -35.87
C HIS A 151 9.46 6.26 -34.78
N SER A 152 10.42 7.08 -35.20
CA SER A 152 10.88 8.29 -34.56
C SER A 152 9.78 9.35 -34.58
N ARG A 153 9.29 9.78 -33.40
CA ARG A 153 8.60 11.07 -33.26
C ARG A 153 8.90 11.73 -31.91
N LYS A 154 9.58 12.88 -32.05
CA LYS A 154 9.49 14.13 -31.27
C LYS A 154 9.66 14.04 -29.74
N ALA A 155 10.83 14.51 -29.31
CA ALA A 155 11.11 14.93 -27.94
C ALA A 155 10.13 16.02 -27.49
N ILE A 156 9.32 15.69 -26.49
CA ILE A 156 8.65 16.66 -25.64
C ILE A 156 9.61 16.86 -24.47
N ILE A 157 10.09 18.09 -24.31
CA ILE A 157 10.86 18.49 -23.12
C ILE A 157 9.85 18.60 -21.98
N GLU A 158 9.62 17.50 -21.26
CA GLU A 158 9.01 17.53 -19.93
C GLU A 158 10.03 18.12 -18.96
N VAL A 159 9.80 19.38 -18.57
CA VAL A 159 10.44 19.96 -17.40
C VAL A 159 9.75 19.32 -16.19
N GLU A 160 10.31 18.20 -15.72
CA GLU A 160 9.89 17.63 -14.44
C GLU A 160 10.10 18.68 -13.33
N PRO A 161 9.06 19.00 -12.54
CA PRO A 161 9.28 19.78 -11.34
C PRO A 161 10.19 18.95 -10.43
N LYS A 162 11.42 19.43 -10.20
CA LYS A 162 12.30 18.93 -9.14
C LYS A 162 11.62 19.15 -7.79
N VAL A 163 10.69 18.27 -7.45
CA VAL A 163 10.22 18.12 -6.07
C VAL A 163 11.44 17.61 -5.32
N GLN A 164 12.08 18.49 -4.57
CA GLN A 164 13.09 18.08 -3.59
C GLN A 164 12.38 17.22 -2.55
N LEU A 165 12.36 15.91 -2.78
CA LEU A 165 11.99 14.95 -1.76
C LEU A 165 13.03 15.07 -0.65
N ILE A 166 12.65 15.71 0.45
CA ILE A 166 13.44 15.69 1.68
C ILE A 166 13.57 14.22 2.07
N PRO A 167 14.79 13.64 2.08
CA PRO A 167 14.96 12.23 2.39
C PRO A 167 14.44 11.95 3.80
N PRO A 168 13.64 10.89 3.99
CA PRO A 168 13.16 10.54 5.33
C PRO A 168 14.35 10.13 6.20
N ALA A 169 14.69 10.97 7.17
CA ALA A 169 15.68 10.63 8.19
C ALA A 169 15.11 9.53 9.11
N PHE A 170 15.90 8.49 9.36
CA PHE A 170 15.54 7.41 10.29
C PHE A 170 16.65 7.14 11.30
N HIS A 171 16.27 6.49 12.39
CA HIS A 171 17.18 6.17 13.49
C HIS A 171 17.42 4.66 13.56
N LEU A 172 18.68 4.29 13.80
CA LEU A 172 19.14 2.91 13.80
C LEU A 172 19.58 2.51 15.20
N THR A 173 19.07 1.38 15.68
CA THR A 173 19.51 0.76 16.93
C THR A 173 19.92 -0.68 16.64
N GLY A 174 21.17 -1.03 16.90
CA GLY A 174 21.69 -2.39 16.75
C GLY A 174 21.48 -3.20 18.03
N ILE A 175 21.30 -4.51 17.87
CA ILE A 175 21.44 -5.50 18.95
C ILE A 175 22.77 -6.20 18.73
N VAL A 176 23.67 -6.06 19.69
CA VAL A 176 24.98 -6.70 19.69
C VAL A 176 24.99 -7.85 20.70
N LEU A 177 25.53 -8.99 20.30
CA LEU A 177 25.76 -10.17 21.13
C LEU A 177 27.23 -10.19 21.55
N LEU A 178 27.49 -10.22 22.85
CA LEU A 178 28.83 -10.31 23.43
C LEU A 178 29.27 -11.77 23.59
N ASP A 179 30.57 -12.00 23.84
CA ASP A 179 31.15 -13.34 23.99
C ASP A 179 30.55 -14.14 25.16
N ASP A 180 30.06 -13.44 26.20
CA ASP A 180 29.34 -14.05 27.34
C ASP A 180 27.88 -14.42 27.02
N GLY A 181 27.44 -14.20 25.77
CA GLY A 181 26.08 -14.46 25.31
C GLY A 181 25.07 -13.36 25.67
N THR A 182 25.49 -12.28 26.33
CA THR A 182 24.60 -11.16 26.66
C THR A 182 24.28 -10.31 25.44
N LYS A 183 23.04 -9.81 25.39
CA LYS A 183 22.56 -8.92 24.31
C LYS A 183 22.54 -7.48 24.80
N ARG A 184 23.14 -6.58 24.03
CA ARG A 184 23.19 -5.14 24.32
C ARG A 184 22.63 -4.34 23.14
N ASN A 185 21.76 -3.38 23.46
CA ASN A 185 21.32 -2.40 22.47
C ASN A 185 22.38 -1.32 22.30
N VAL A 186 22.68 -0.98 21.04
CA VAL A 186 23.68 0.01 20.66
C VAL A 186 23.03 1.03 19.74
N ASP A 187 23.14 2.30 20.08
CA ASP A 187 22.71 3.38 19.20
C ASP A 187 23.70 3.55 18.04
N ILE A 188 23.25 3.22 16.84
CA ILE A 188 24.02 3.34 15.59
C ILE A 188 23.95 4.78 15.05
N GLY A 189 22.90 5.52 15.38
CA GLY A 189 22.73 6.92 15.03
C GLY A 189 21.60 7.19 14.03
N LYS A 190 21.58 8.42 13.51
CA LYS A 190 20.64 8.83 12.45
C LYS A 190 21.27 8.58 11.09
N HIS A 191 20.45 8.11 10.16
CA HIS A 191 20.85 7.94 8.77
C HIS A 191 19.81 8.61 7.87
N GLU A 192 20.31 9.35 6.89
CA GLU A 192 19.52 10.01 5.86
C GLU A 192 19.81 9.26 4.56
N ALA A 193 18.79 8.61 4.02
CA ALA A 193 18.92 7.94 2.73
C ALA A 193 17.89 8.50 1.76
N THR A 194 18.37 8.88 0.59
CA THR A 194 17.57 9.12 -0.60
C THR A 194 17.29 7.77 -1.25
N THR A 195 16.19 7.12 -0.85
CA THR A 195 15.56 6.13 -1.73
C THR A 195 14.65 6.87 -2.70
N SER A 196 14.62 6.43 -3.97
CA SER A 196 13.67 6.90 -4.98
C SER A 196 12.22 6.88 -4.50
N ASP A 197 11.90 5.96 -3.58
CA ASP A 197 10.53 5.64 -3.16
C ASP A 197 10.24 5.94 -1.68
N GLY A 198 11.21 6.45 -0.92
CA GLY A 198 11.05 6.73 0.52
C GLY A 198 10.81 5.50 1.42
N ASP A 199 10.91 4.27 0.87
CA ASP A 199 10.74 3.04 1.64
C ASP A 199 12.08 2.55 2.22
N PRO A 200 12.25 2.51 3.56
CA PRO A 200 13.47 2.01 4.19
C PRO A 200 13.68 0.51 4.01
N ALA A 201 12.64 -0.27 3.66
CA ALA A 201 12.80 -1.70 3.41
C ALA A 201 13.73 -1.97 2.20
N LEU A 202 13.74 -1.07 1.22
CA LEU A 202 14.63 -1.17 0.06
C LEU A 202 16.10 -0.91 0.41
N LEU A 203 16.38 -0.21 1.51
CA LEU A 203 17.75 0.02 1.99
C LEU A 203 18.33 -1.24 2.63
N ILE A 204 17.50 -2.00 3.36
CA ILE A 204 17.90 -3.24 4.01
C ILE A 204 18.36 -4.28 2.98
N ALA A 205 17.82 -4.23 1.76
CA ALA A 205 18.20 -5.14 0.68
C ALA A 205 19.57 -4.82 0.05
N LYS A 206 20.17 -3.65 0.32
CA LYS A 206 21.47 -3.26 -0.24
C LYS A 206 22.62 -3.84 0.60
N PRO A 207 23.56 -4.60 0.02
CA PRO A 207 24.72 -5.13 0.74
C PRO A 207 25.55 -4.03 1.42
N GLU A 208 25.71 -2.88 0.76
CA GLU A 208 26.44 -1.72 1.28
C GLU A 208 25.85 -1.19 2.61
N PHE A 209 24.54 -1.30 2.78
CA PHE A 209 23.88 -0.87 4.01
C PHE A 209 24.19 -1.82 5.18
N ALA A 210 24.31 -3.13 4.90
CA ALA A 210 24.74 -4.12 5.89
C ALA A 210 26.12 -3.79 6.43
N ASP A 211 27.06 -3.47 5.55
CA ASP A 211 28.44 -3.17 5.91
C ASP A 211 28.55 -1.85 6.68
N PHE A 212 27.84 -0.82 6.25
CA PHE A 212 27.74 0.45 6.98
C PHE A 212 27.25 0.25 8.43
N VAL A 213 26.19 -0.52 8.62
CA VAL A 213 25.62 -0.78 9.95
C VAL A 213 26.60 -1.60 10.80
N ARG A 214 27.27 -2.60 10.23
CA ARG A 214 28.30 -3.40 10.94
C ARG A 214 29.46 -2.53 11.40
N GLU A 215 29.98 -1.66 10.54
CA GLU A 215 31.10 -0.77 10.86
C GLU A 215 30.75 0.18 12.00
N ARG A 216 29.57 0.80 11.93
CA ARG A 216 29.07 1.69 12.99
C ARG A 216 28.84 0.97 14.31
N ALA A 217 28.25 -0.22 14.27
CA ALA A 217 28.05 -1.04 15.47
C ALA A 217 29.40 -1.42 16.10
N ARG A 218 30.38 -1.82 15.29
CA ARG A 218 31.74 -2.17 15.75
C ARG A 218 32.47 -0.99 16.39
N GLY A 219 32.32 0.21 15.82
CA GLY A 219 32.88 1.43 16.41
C GLY A 219 32.27 1.80 17.77
N LYS A 220 31.06 1.31 18.07
CA LYS A 220 30.38 1.53 19.36
C LYS A 220 30.57 0.38 20.35
N CYS A 221 30.73 -0.84 19.86
CA CYS A 221 30.89 -2.06 20.65
C CYS A 221 31.83 -3.02 19.91
N PRO A 222 33.16 -2.87 20.08
CA PRO A 222 34.14 -3.63 19.30
C PRO A 222 34.23 -5.11 19.68
N GLU A 223 33.88 -5.43 20.93
CA GLU A 223 33.91 -6.79 21.52
C GLU A 223 32.68 -7.63 21.16
N GLY A 224 31.71 -7.08 20.44
CA GLY A 224 30.44 -7.74 20.18
C GLY A 224 30.11 -7.91 18.70
N TYR A 225 29.28 -8.91 18.42
CA TYR A 225 28.79 -9.23 17.09
C TYR A 225 27.37 -8.71 16.89
N LEU A 226 27.12 -8.05 15.76
CA LEU A 226 25.78 -7.53 15.45
C LEU A 226 24.81 -8.68 15.11
N ASP A 227 23.81 -8.92 15.96
CA ASP A 227 22.77 -9.96 15.82
C ASP A 227 21.55 -9.44 15.03
N GLY A 228 21.22 -8.15 15.20
CA GLY A 228 20.12 -7.54 14.45
C GLY A 228 20.07 -6.03 14.55
N VAL A 229 19.17 -5.43 13.77
CA VAL A 229 19.00 -3.97 13.68
C VAL A 229 17.53 -3.61 13.73
N PHE A 230 17.22 -2.57 14.50
CA PHE A 230 15.94 -1.89 14.51
C PHE A 230 16.03 -0.57 13.74
N ILE A 231 15.08 -0.36 12.84
CA ILE A 231 14.93 0.90 12.10
C ILE A 231 13.68 1.62 12.59
N SER A 232 13.84 2.86 13.04
CA SER A 232 12.76 3.70 13.56
C SER A 232 12.55 4.93 12.68
N LEU A 233 11.37 5.03 12.06
CA LEU A 233 10.98 6.12 11.13
C LEU A 233 10.33 7.31 11.86
N GLY A 234 11.10 8.03 12.67
CA GLY A 234 10.67 9.28 13.31
C GLY A 234 9.42 9.16 14.20
N ARG A 235 9.07 10.26 14.89
CA ARG A 235 8.01 10.27 15.93
C ARG A 235 6.57 10.07 15.38
N LYS A 236 6.35 10.20 14.07
CA LYS A 236 5.01 10.16 13.47
C LYS A 236 4.67 8.82 12.79
N GLN A 237 5.66 7.96 12.52
CA GLN A 237 5.44 6.64 11.96
C GLN A 237 6.21 5.60 12.78
N HIS A 238 5.58 5.07 13.83
CA HIS A 238 6.10 3.92 14.57
C HIS A 238 6.00 2.64 13.70
N LYS A 239 6.84 2.56 12.68
CA LYS A 239 7.19 1.29 12.03
C LYS A 239 8.58 0.94 12.51
N THR A 240 8.65 -0.15 13.26
CA THR A 240 9.90 -0.78 13.66
C THR A 240 10.12 -1.97 12.74
N LEU A 241 11.17 -1.92 11.93
CA LEU A 241 11.62 -3.08 11.16
C LEU A 241 12.74 -3.75 11.93
N PHE A 242 12.61 -5.06 12.16
CA PHE A 242 13.68 -5.88 12.69
C PHE A 242 14.34 -6.61 11.52
N TRP A 243 15.64 -6.39 11.37
CA TRP A 243 16.45 -7.10 10.38
C TRP A 243 17.49 -7.94 11.10
N ARG A 244 17.41 -9.26 10.89
CA ARG A 244 18.41 -10.21 11.38
C ARG A 244 19.50 -10.32 10.34
N ILE A 245 20.74 -10.09 10.76
CA ILE A 245 21.89 -10.24 9.88
C ILE A 245 22.30 -11.71 9.95
N GLU A 246 21.91 -12.50 8.95
CA GLU A 246 22.42 -13.86 8.84
C GLU A 246 23.94 -13.79 8.71
N GLN A 247 24.64 -14.40 9.66
CA GLN A 247 26.07 -14.58 9.53
C GLN A 247 26.31 -15.72 8.55
N ARG A 248 27.13 -15.46 7.52
CA ARG A 248 27.77 -16.56 6.80
C ARG A 248 28.63 -17.28 7.81
N ALA A 249 28.30 -18.54 8.07
CA ALA A 249 29.15 -19.45 8.84
C ALA A 249 30.58 -19.35 8.27
N ARG A 250 31.56 -19.11 9.15
CA ARG A 250 32.97 -19.30 8.83
C ARG A 250 33.28 -20.78 8.80
#